data_AF-A0A8J5FCC9-F1
#
_entry.id   AF-A0A8J5FCC9-F1
#
_cell.length_a   1.000
_cell.length_b   1.000
_cell.length_c   1.000
_cell.angle_alpha   90.00
_cell.angle_beta   90.00
_cell.angle_gamma   90.00
#
_symmetry.space_group_name_H-M   'P 1'
#
loop_
_entity.id
_entity.type
_entity.pdbx_description
1 polymer ?
#
loop_
_entity_poly.entity_id
_entity_poly.type
_entity_poly.pdbx_seq_one_letter_code
_entity_poly.pdbx_strand_id
1 'polypeptide(L)'
;MASFSWTEEDMLRCCGSKRFAKELASTSPFSDLHHAIQTPKEMVKAVAVLGNSEGVKGTIYFVQEGDGPTTVTGSITGLKPGLHGFHVHALGDTTNGCMSTGPHFNPAGKLHGAPEDEN
;
A
#
# COMPACT_ATOMS: atom_id res chain seq x y z
N MET A 1 -30.27 8.11 28.00
CA MET A 1 -29.18 7.39 27.31
C MET A 1 -28.11 7.11 28.34
N ALA A 2 -27.81 5.85 28.64
CA ALA A 2 -26.80 5.52 29.63
C ALA A 2 -25.42 5.50 28.96
N SER A 3 -24.53 6.40 29.39
CA SER A 3 -23.10 6.32 29.10
C SER A 3 -22.43 5.48 30.17
N PHE A 4 -21.56 4.56 29.77
CA PHE A 4 -20.69 3.84 30.69
C PHE A 4 -19.28 4.39 30.54
N SER A 5 -18.66 4.70 31.68
CA SER A 5 -17.26 5.12 31.79
C SER A 5 -16.50 3.98 32.46
N TRP A 6 -15.44 3.50 31.81
CA TRP A 6 -14.56 2.47 32.36
C TRP A 6 -13.39 3.15 33.05
N THR A 7 -13.12 2.75 34.28
CA THR A 7 -11.95 3.22 35.02
C THR A 7 -10.78 2.25 34.82
N GLU A 8 -9.55 2.73 35.07
CA GLU A 8 -8.34 1.91 34.98
C GLU A 8 -8.41 0.68 35.91
N GLU A 9 -9.16 0.78 37.02
CA GLU A 9 -9.42 -0.32 37.95
C GLU A 9 -10.29 -1.44 37.33
N ASP A 10 -11.20 -1.09 36.41
CA ASP A 10 -12.06 -2.04 35.70
C ASP A 10 -11.27 -2.82 34.63
N MET A 11 -10.32 -2.16 33.95
CA MET A 11 -9.38 -2.84 33.04
C MET A 11 -8.45 -3.78 33.79
N LEU A 12 -7.93 -3.36 34.94
CA LEU A 12 -7.03 -4.17 35.77
C LEU A 12 -7.74 -5.39 36.37
N ARG A 13 -9.06 -5.32 36.60
CA ARG A 13 -9.90 -6.45 37.01
C ARG A 13 -10.12 -7.49 35.92
N CYS A 14 -10.11 -7.11 34.64
CA CYS A 14 -10.45 -8.02 33.53
C CYS A 14 -9.28 -8.91 33.08
N CYS A 15 -8.02 -8.46 33.22
CA CYS A 15 -6.85 -9.17 32.67
C CYS A 15 -5.82 -9.72 33.67
N GLY A 16 -6.06 -9.65 34.99
CA GLY A 16 -5.40 -10.52 35.99
C GLY A 16 -3.86 -10.50 36.09
N SER A 17 -3.13 -9.66 35.35
CA SER A 17 -1.66 -9.55 35.45
C SER A 17 -1.20 -8.12 35.16
N LYS A 18 -0.85 -7.41 36.23
CA LYS A 18 -0.24 -6.06 36.16
C LYS A 18 1.10 -6.03 35.42
N ARG A 19 1.73 -7.20 35.21
CA ARG A 19 3.04 -7.31 34.55
C ARG A 19 2.91 -7.17 33.02
N PHE A 20 1.86 -7.77 32.45
CA PHE A 20 1.65 -7.82 30.99
C PHE A 20 1.17 -6.47 30.43
N ALA A 21 0.29 -5.77 31.15
CA ALA A 21 -0.19 -4.43 30.76
C ALA A 21 0.93 -3.38 30.78
N LYS A 22 1.86 -3.47 31.73
CA LYS A 22 2.99 -2.54 31.86
C LYS A 22 4.05 -2.76 30.78
N GLU A 23 4.23 -4.01 30.34
CA GLU A 23 5.14 -4.38 29.26
C GLU A 23 4.61 -3.85 27.92
N LEU A 24 3.31 -4.06 27.63
CA LEU A 24 2.62 -3.49 26.46
C LEU A 24 2.63 -1.95 26.42
N ALA A 25 2.43 -1.29 27.57
CA ALA A 25 2.49 0.17 27.65
C ALA A 25 3.91 0.73 27.53
N SER A 26 4.94 -0.02 27.99
CA SER A 26 6.34 0.42 27.92
C SER A 26 7.02 0.19 26.57
N THR A 27 6.44 -0.67 25.71
CA THR A 27 6.92 -0.94 24.35
C THR A 27 6.03 -0.31 23.27
N SER A 28 4.92 0.32 23.64
CA SER A 28 4.10 1.09 22.71
C SER A 28 4.72 2.48 22.53
N PRO A 29 5.08 2.90 21.30
CA PRO A 29 5.52 4.27 21.03
C PRO A 29 4.36 5.27 21.06
N PHE A 30 3.14 4.84 21.38
CA PHE A 30 1.93 5.65 21.31
C PHE A 30 1.34 5.91 22.69
N SER A 31 1.00 7.17 22.94
CA SER A 31 0.52 7.70 24.22
C SER A 31 -0.96 7.39 24.54
N ASP A 32 -1.75 6.93 23.55
CA ASP A 32 -3.16 6.50 23.69
C ASP A 32 -3.51 5.57 22.48
N LEU A 33 -4.44 4.63 22.67
CA LEU A 33 -5.07 3.80 21.63
C LEU A 33 -5.70 4.64 20.50
N HIS A 34 -6.31 5.80 20.78
CA HIS A 34 -6.76 6.76 19.77
C HIS A 34 -5.58 7.32 18.97
N HIS A 35 -4.44 7.59 19.61
CA HIS A 35 -3.22 8.05 18.93
C HIS A 35 -2.60 6.92 18.09
N ALA A 36 -2.70 5.65 18.52
CA ALA A 36 -2.30 4.48 17.74
C ALA A 36 -3.23 4.19 16.54
N ILE A 37 -4.50 4.64 16.59
CA ILE A 37 -5.48 4.54 15.49
C ILE A 37 -5.42 5.77 14.56
N GLN A 38 -4.92 6.91 15.06
CA GLN A 38 -4.86 8.21 14.37
C GLN A 38 -3.44 8.68 14.02
N THR A 39 -2.41 7.83 14.16
CA THR A 39 -1.14 8.10 13.47
C THR A 39 -1.49 8.42 12.03
N PRO A 40 -1.06 9.57 11.47
CA PRO A 40 -1.45 9.94 10.12
C PRO A 40 -1.21 8.73 9.25
N LYS A 41 -2.26 8.23 8.58
CA LYS A 41 -2.11 7.24 7.53
C LYS A 41 -1.18 7.90 6.53
N GLU A 42 0.11 7.63 6.66
CA GLU A 42 1.14 8.34 5.92
C GLU A 42 0.80 8.19 4.44
N MET A 43 0.66 9.33 3.76
CA MET A 43 0.36 9.34 2.35
C MET A 43 1.65 9.08 1.60
N VAL A 44 1.80 7.85 1.11
CA VAL A 44 2.98 7.46 0.34
C VAL A 44 2.74 7.78 -1.13
N LYS A 45 3.77 8.30 -1.79
CA LYS A 45 3.74 8.69 -3.20
C LYS A 45 4.88 8.00 -3.94
N ALA A 46 4.60 7.56 -5.16
CA ALA A 46 5.62 7.06 -6.07
C ALA A 46 5.37 7.57 -7.50
N VAL A 47 6.42 7.57 -8.31
CA VAL A 47 6.38 8.00 -9.71
C VAL A 47 7.16 7.01 -10.58
N ALA A 48 6.59 6.66 -11.72
CA ALA A 48 7.25 5.89 -12.77
C ALA A 48 7.32 6.73 -14.04
N VAL A 49 8.54 6.95 -14.54
CA VAL A 49 8.78 7.63 -15.81
C VAL A 49 9.05 6.57 -16.87
N LEU A 50 8.20 6.53 -17.89
CA LEU A 50 8.22 5.56 -18.97
C LEU A 50 8.83 6.21 -20.22
N GLY A 51 9.68 5.46 -20.92
CA GLY A 51 10.27 5.89 -22.18
C GLY A 51 10.89 4.73 -22.93
N ASN A 52 10.74 4.73 -24.26
CA ASN A 52 11.47 3.83 -25.15
C ASN A 52 12.09 4.61 -26.32
N SER A 53 12.91 3.91 -27.12
CA SER A 53 13.54 4.47 -28.33
C SER A 53 12.56 4.71 -29.49
N GLU A 54 11.32 4.25 -29.39
CA GLU A 54 10.29 4.35 -30.44
C GLU A 54 9.38 5.57 -30.26
N GLY A 55 9.66 6.42 -29.26
CA GLY A 55 8.93 7.67 -29.02
C GLY A 55 7.71 7.54 -28.11
N VAL A 56 7.45 6.35 -27.55
CA VAL A 56 6.45 6.18 -26.48
C VAL A 56 7.05 6.68 -25.17
N LYS A 57 6.36 7.60 -24.51
CA LYS A 57 6.79 8.16 -23.23
C LYS A 57 5.61 8.56 -22.36
N GLY A 58 5.81 8.54 -21.06
CA GLY A 58 4.77 8.93 -20.12
C GLY A 58 5.25 9.00 -18.68
N THR A 59 4.39 9.52 -17.81
CA THR A 59 4.63 9.56 -16.37
C THR A 59 3.40 9.05 -15.65
N ILE A 60 3.59 8.09 -14.76
CA ILE A 60 2.56 7.49 -13.91
C ILE A 60 2.85 7.86 -12.46
N TYR A 61 1.81 8.26 -11.73
CA TYR A 61 1.83 8.63 -10.33
C TYR A 61 0.99 7.64 -9.53
N PHE A 62 1.52 7.23 -8.39
CA PHE A 62 0.89 6.36 -7.43
C PHE A 62 0.74 7.12 -6.12
N VAL A 63 -0.45 7.07 -5.53
CA VAL A 63 -0.73 7.66 -4.21
C VAL A 63 -1.48 6.63 -3.38
N GLN A 64 -1.02 6.37 -2.16
CA GLN A 64 -1.66 5.45 -1.22
C GLN A 64 -1.76 6.09 0.16
N GLU A 65 -2.94 6.02 0.77
CA GLU A 65 -3.19 6.53 2.13
C GLU A 65 -3.19 5.39 3.14
N GLY A 66 -2.09 5.24 3.89
CA GLY A 66 -1.83 4.09 4.76
C GLY A 66 -2.06 2.76 4.03
N ASP A 67 -2.76 1.82 4.64
CA ASP A 67 -3.09 0.51 4.02
C ASP A 67 -4.30 0.56 3.07
N GLY A 68 -4.66 1.75 2.57
CA GLY A 68 -5.77 1.91 1.63
C GLY A 68 -5.46 1.46 0.20
N PRO A 69 -6.43 1.52 -0.71
CA PRO A 69 -6.19 1.28 -2.13
C PRO A 69 -5.24 2.33 -2.73
N THR A 70 -4.40 1.90 -3.67
CA THR A 70 -3.50 2.79 -4.41
C THR A 70 -4.23 3.44 -5.58
N THR A 71 -4.23 4.77 -5.62
CA THR A 71 -4.71 5.54 -6.78
C THR A 71 -3.60 5.67 -7.82
N VAL A 72 -3.90 5.31 -9.06
CA VAL A 72 -2.98 5.37 -10.19
C VAL A 72 -3.47 6.41 -11.20
N THR A 73 -2.65 7.41 -11.50
CA THR A 73 -2.96 8.45 -12.50
C THR A 73 -1.74 8.68 -13.39
N GLY A 74 -1.95 9.19 -14.60
CA GLY A 74 -0.81 9.47 -15.47
C GLY A 74 -1.22 9.80 -16.90
N SER A 75 -0.21 10.05 -17.72
CA SER A 75 -0.37 10.29 -19.16
C SER A 75 0.74 9.60 -19.92
N ILE A 76 0.36 8.93 -21.02
CA ILE A 76 1.28 8.29 -21.96
C ILE A 76 0.97 8.83 -23.35
N THR A 77 2.02 9.15 -24.11
CA THR A 77 1.95 9.70 -25.47
C THR A 77 2.76 8.83 -26.43
N GLY A 78 2.48 8.94 -27.74
CA GLY A 78 3.17 8.18 -28.79
C GLY A 78 2.62 6.76 -29.02
N LEU A 79 1.57 6.36 -28.31
CA LEU A 79 0.89 5.08 -28.53
C LEU A 79 0.11 5.09 -29.85
N LYS A 80 0.08 3.94 -30.53
CA LYS A 80 -0.84 3.71 -31.65
C LYS A 80 -2.30 3.74 -31.16
N PRO A 81 -3.28 4.11 -32.00
CA PRO A 81 -4.69 4.03 -31.62
C PRO A 81 -5.08 2.60 -31.23
N GLY A 82 -5.81 2.45 -30.12
CA GLY A 82 -6.26 1.15 -29.60
C GLY A 82 -6.09 1.02 -28.08
N LEU A 83 -6.45 -0.16 -27.57
CA LEU A 83 -6.21 -0.53 -26.17
C LEU A 83 -4.79 -1.08 -26.01
N HIS A 84 -4.16 -0.75 -24.89
CA HIS A 84 -2.79 -1.18 -24.55
C HIS A 84 -2.80 -1.80 -23.16
N GLY A 85 -2.11 -2.94 -23.00
CA GLY A 85 -1.92 -3.55 -21.70
C GLY A 85 -1.02 -2.70 -20.81
N PHE A 86 -1.32 -2.65 -19.52
CA PHE A 86 -0.56 -1.90 -18.52
C PHE A 86 -0.35 -2.76 -17.28
N HIS A 87 0.90 -3.07 -16.97
CA HIS A 87 1.25 -4.05 -15.95
C HIS A 87 2.46 -3.57 -15.12
N VAL A 88 2.54 -4.05 -13.88
CA VAL A 88 3.76 -3.96 -13.06
C VAL A 88 4.57 -5.22 -13.29
N HIS A 89 5.85 -5.06 -13.65
CA HIS A 89 6.78 -6.17 -13.79
C HIS A 89 7.51 -6.45 -12.48
N ALA A 90 8.01 -7.68 -12.32
CA ALA A 90 8.65 -8.13 -11.09
C ALA A 90 9.98 -7.42 -10.79
N LEU A 91 10.69 -6.95 -11.82
CA LEU A 91 12.00 -6.33 -11.69
C LEU A 91 11.99 -4.90 -12.25
N GLY A 92 12.68 -3.99 -11.56
CA GLY A 92 12.96 -2.63 -12.04
C GLY A 92 14.18 -2.54 -12.96
N ASP A 93 14.59 -3.64 -13.60
CA ASP A 93 15.76 -3.69 -14.46
C ASP A 93 15.40 -3.32 -15.90
N THR A 94 15.86 -2.15 -16.35
CA THR A 94 15.67 -1.63 -17.71
C THR A 94 16.95 -1.62 -18.54
N THR A 95 18.01 -2.32 -18.10
CA THR A 95 19.33 -2.32 -18.75
C THR A 95 19.32 -2.92 -20.16
N ASN A 96 18.42 -3.86 -20.44
CA ASN A 96 18.17 -4.40 -21.78
C ASN A 96 16.79 -3.98 -22.30
N GLY A 97 16.43 -2.72 -22.07
CA GLY A 97 15.09 -2.21 -22.35
C GLY A 97 14.03 -2.93 -21.52
N CYS A 98 12.84 -3.13 -22.09
CA CYS A 98 11.74 -3.81 -21.39
C CYS A 98 11.91 -5.34 -21.30
N MET A 99 12.97 -5.93 -21.89
CA MET A 99 13.17 -7.38 -21.88
C MET A 99 13.74 -7.90 -20.55
N SER A 100 14.42 -7.05 -19.80
CA SER A 100 15.04 -7.39 -18.50
C SER A 100 14.12 -7.20 -17.29
N THR A 101 12.91 -6.65 -17.48
CA THR A 101 11.97 -6.37 -16.38
C THR A 101 11.35 -7.63 -15.78
N GLY A 102 11.53 -8.79 -16.42
CA GLY A 102 11.00 -10.07 -15.97
C GLY A 102 9.48 -10.21 -16.21
N PRO A 103 8.83 -11.20 -15.56
CA PRO A 103 7.39 -11.44 -15.74
C PRO A 103 6.54 -10.38 -15.02
N HIS A 104 5.22 -10.50 -15.11
CA HIS A 104 4.30 -9.74 -14.27
C HIS A 104 4.62 -9.96 -12.79
N PHE A 105 4.57 -8.90 -11.99
CA PHE A 105 4.69 -8.99 -10.54
C PHE A 105 3.53 -9.84 -10.00
N ASN A 106 3.86 -11.00 -9.43
CA ASN A 106 2.87 -11.98 -9.00
C ASN A 106 3.28 -12.64 -7.66
N PRO A 107 3.26 -11.89 -6.55
CA PRO A 107 3.62 -12.43 -5.24
C PRO A 107 2.64 -13.50 -4.74
N ALA A 108 1.40 -13.50 -5.26
CA ALA A 108 0.35 -14.45 -4.88
C ALA A 108 0.31 -15.71 -5.75
N GLY A 109 1.15 -15.82 -6.79
CA GLY A 109 1.22 -16.98 -7.67
C GLY A 109 -0.06 -17.27 -8.47
N LYS A 110 -0.85 -16.24 -8.79
CA LYS A 110 -2.13 -16.36 -9.50
C LYS A 110 -1.97 -16.38 -11.01
N LEU A 111 -3.01 -16.80 -11.73
CA LEU A 111 -3.06 -16.66 -13.18
C LEU A 111 -3.30 -15.20 -13.57
N HIS A 112 -2.87 -14.82 -14.77
CA HIS A 112 -3.13 -13.49 -15.30
C HIS A 112 -4.64 -13.27 -15.51
N GLY A 113 -5.11 -12.05 -15.22
CA GLY A 113 -6.51 -11.65 -15.36
C GLY A 113 -6.67 -10.14 -15.43
N ALA A 114 -7.91 -9.71 -15.58
CA ALA A 114 -8.32 -8.32 -15.52
C ALA A 114 -8.26 -7.78 -14.08
N PRO A 115 -8.20 -6.45 -13.88
CA PRO A 115 -8.18 -5.84 -12.54
C PRO A 115 -9.37 -6.23 -11.66
N GLU A 116 -10.51 -6.55 -12.25
CA GLU A 116 -11.75 -6.96 -11.60
C GLU A 116 -11.89 -8.48 -11.37
N ASP A 117 -10.95 -9.29 -11.86
CA ASP A 117 -11.01 -10.74 -11.71
C ASP A 117 -10.60 -11.21 -10.31
N GLU A 118 -11.38 -12.11 -9.70
CA GLU A 118 -11.00 -12.84 -8.48
C GLU A 118 -10.18 -14.09 -8.85
N ASN A 119 -8.89 -13.92 -9.17
CA ASN A 119 -8.01 -15.02 -9.62
C ASN A 119 -7.01 -15.50 -8.55
#